data_AF-A0A1M3CSF6-F1
#
_entry.id   AF-A0A1M3CSF6-F1
#
_cell.length_a   1.000
_cell.length_b   1.000
_cell.length_c   1.000
_cell.angle_alpha   90.00
_cell.angle_beta   90.00
_cell.angle_gamma   90.00
#
_symmetry.space_group_name_H-M   'P 1'
#
loop_
_entity.id
_entity.type
_entity.pdbx_description
1 polymer ?
#
loop_
_entity_poly.entity_id
_entity_poly.type
_entity_poly.pdbx_seq_one_letter_code
_entity_poly.pdbx_strand_id
1 'polypeptide(L)'
;MSSYHEQAHPFYDQEIIRDNQQAYINQILLKYKDETVNEELKKKIWDELQMEKYNGRITIPFKVTLRRDIEGLYPPCIEVILDTKV
;
A
#
# COMPACT_ATOMS: atom_id res chain seq x y z
N MET A 1 8.98 43.87 -8.24
CA MET A 1 8.78 43.16 -6.96
C MET A 1 8.15 41.83 -7.29
N SER A 2 9.00 40.80 -7.33
CA SER A 2 8.65 39.46 -7.77
C SER A 2 8.11 38.64 -6.61
N SER A 3 6.94 38.05 -6.79
CA SER A 3 6.55 36.81 -6.12
C SER A 3 5.84 36.01 -7.18
N TYR A 4 6.65 35.29 -7.96
CA TYR A 4 6.19 34.37 -8.97
C TYR A 4 5.21 33.39 -8.31
N HIS A 5 3.99 33.36 -8.82
CA HIS A 5 3.17 32.17 -8.74
C HIS A 5 4.00 31.04 -9.37
N GLU A 6 4.72 30.28 -8.54
CA GLU A 6 5.26 28.99 -8.95
C GLU A 6 4.07 28.07 -9.16
N GLN A 7 3.52 28.16 -10.37
CA GLN A 7 2.70 27.15 -11.00
C GLN A 7 3.54 25.87 -11.04
N ALA A 8 3.53 25.12 -9.94
CA ALA A 8 4.02 23.76 -9.91
C ALA A 8 3.15 22.97 -10.90
N HIS A 9 3.64 22.84 -12.13
CA HIS A 9 3.09 21.92 -13.11
C HIS A 9 3.11 20.52 -12.47
N PRO A 10 1.96 19.89 -12.14
CA PRO A 10 1.98 18.47 -11.88
C PRO A 10 2.07 17.82 -13.25
N PHE A 11 3.25 17.34 -13.60
CA PHE A 11 3.53 16.54 -14.79
C PHE A 11 2.92 15.13 -14.66
N TYR A 12 1.75 14.98 -14.01
CA TYR A 12 1.21 13.70 -13.56
C TYR A 12 -0.17 13.45 -14.15
N ASP A 13 -0.20 12.94 -15.39
CA ASP A 13 -1.35 12.22 -15.93
C ASP A 13 -1.64 10.89 -15.15
N GLN A 14 -0.89 10.57 -14.08
CA GLN A 14 -0.95 9.26 -13.41
C GLN A 14 -0.91 9.26 -11.86
N GLU A 15 -0.88 10.40 -11.15
CA GLU A 15 -0.82 10.38 -9.67
C GLU A 15 -2.13 9.93 -8.99
N ILE A 16 -3.28 10.28 -9.57
CA ILE A 16 -4.60 10.05 -8.94
C ILE A 16 -4.92 8.54 -8.81
N ILE A 17 -4.40 7.70 -9.71
CA ILE A 17 -4.60 6.24 -9.63
C ILE A 17 -3.92 5.66 -8.39
N ARG A 18 -2.78 6.23 -7.99
CA ARG A 18 -1.99 5.77 -6.85
C ARG A 18 -2.68 6.05 -5.54
N ASP A 19 -3.19 7.27 -5.33
CA ASP A 19 -3.95 7.62 -4.12
C ASP A 19 -5.20 6.76 -3.98
N ASN A 20 -5.92 6.53 -5.08
CA ASN A 20 -7.12 5.70 -5.09
C ASN A 20 -6.83 4.23 -4.78
N GLN A 21 -5.76 3.64 -5.36
CA GLN A 21 -5.37 2.26 -5.06
C GLN A 21 -4.79 2.11 -3.66
N GLN A 22 -4.03 3.08 -3.17
CA GLN A 22 -3.54 3.08 -1.80
C GLN A 22 -4.69 3.15 -0.79
N ALA A 23 -5.67 4.03 -1.02
CA ALA A 23 -6.89 4.08 -0.21
C ALA A 23 -7.65 2.75 -0.25
N TYR A 24 -7.75 2.13 -1.44
CA TYR A 24 -8.41 0.83 -1.61
C TYR A 24 -7.71 -0.30 -0.85
N ILE A 25 -6.38 -0.39 -0.96
CA ILE A 25 -5.57 -1.36 -0.23
C ILE A 25 -5.69 -1.13 1.28
N ASN A 26 -5.70 0.12 1.73
CA ASN A 26 -5.95 0.44 3.14
C ASN A 26 -7.32 -0.04 3.62
N GLN A 27 -8.37 0.07 2.79
CA GLN A 27 -9.70 -0.48 3.12
C GLN A 27 -9.67 -2.01 3.29
N ILE A 28 -8.89 -2.73 2.48
CA ILE A 28 -8.70 -4.17 2.62
C ILE A 28 -7.95 -4.48 3.93
N LEU A 29 -6.86 -3.77 4.20
CA LEU A 29 -6.04 -3.97 5.40
C LEU A 29 -6.80 -3.67 6.70
N LEU A 30 -7.73 -2.70 6.68
CA LEU A 30 -8.56 -2.38 7.84
C LEU A 30 -9.40 -3.57 8.34
N LYS A 31 -9.74 -4.53 7.47
CA LYS A 31 -10.45 -5.77 7.86
C LYS A 31 -9.62 -6.64 8.80
N TYR A 32 -8.29 -6.53 8.72
CA TYR A 32 -7.33 -7.36 9.41
C TYR A 32 -6.66 -6.66 10.59
N LYS A 33 -7.06 -5.42 10.91
CA LYS A 33 -6.40 -4.58 11.93
C LYS A 33 -6.39 -5.19 13.34
N ASP A 34 -7.38 -6.03 13.64
CA ASP A 34 -7.56 -6.69 14.93
C ASP A 34 -7.08 -8.17 14.92
N GLU A 35 -6.59 -8.69 13.78
CA GLU A 35 -6.05 -10.05 13.69
C GLU A 35 -4.60 -10.14 14.19
N THR A 36 -4.25 -11.28 14.78
CA THR A 36 -2.89 -11.56 15.22
C THR A 36 -1.94 -11.60 14.02
N VAL A 37 -0.92 -10.75 14.07
CA VAL A 37 0.06 -10.63 13.00
C VAL A 37 0.97 -11.86 12.95
N ASN A 38 0.74 -12.73 11.95
CA ASN A 38 1.49 -13.96 11.71
C ASN A 38 1.67 -14.24 10.19
N GLU A 39 2.39 -15.31 9.83
CA GLU A 39 2.57 -15.67 8.41
C GLU A 39 1.26 -16.06 7.73
N GLU A 40 0.28 -16.60 8.46
CA GLU A 40 -1.04 -16.95 7.91
C GLU A 40 -1.82 -15.70 7.49
N LEU A 41 -1.82 -14.66 8.32
CA LEU A 41 -2.43 -13.37 8.04
C LEU A 41 -1.77 -12.69 6.85
N LYS A 42 -0.43 -12.71 6.80
CA LYS A 42 0.33 -12.22 5.64
C LYS A 42 -0.08 -12.95 4.35
N LYS A 43 -0.24 -14.27 4.41
CA LYS A 43 -0.68 -15.06 3.25
C LYS A 43 -2.11 -14.72 2.84
N LYS A 44 -3.05 -14.61 3.79
CA LYS A 44 -4.43 -14.17 3.52
C LYS A 44 -4.48 -12.81 2.82
N ILE A 45 -3.75 -11.83 3.34
CA ILE A 45 -3.68 -10.48 2.75
C ILE A 45 -3.07 -10.54 1.35
N TRP A 46 -2.01 -11.33 1.16
CA TRP A 46 -1.40 -11.52 -0.16
C TRP A 46 -2.38 -12.14 -1.17
N ASP A 47 -3.09 -13.21 -0.79
CA ASP A 47 -4.09 -13.86 -1.64
C ASP A 47 -5.24 -12.92 -2.00
N GLU A 48 -5.78 -12.13 -1.05
CA GLU A 48 -6.83 -11.15 -1.33
C GLU A 48 -6.34 -10.04 -2.28
N LEU A 49 -5.15 -9.49 -2.04
CA LEU A 49 -4.58 -8.47 -2.93
C LEU A 49 -4.28 -9.03 -4.33
N GLN A 50 -3.83 -10.29 -4.44
CA GLN A 50 -3.63 -10.95 -5.74
C GLN A 50 -4.96 -11.17 -6.46
N MET A 51 -6.03 -11.54 -5.74
CA MET A 51 -7.36 -11.68 -6.32
C MET A 51 -7.89 -10.33 -6.83
N GLU A 52 -7.70 -9.26 -6.07
CA GLU A 52 -8.09 -7.91 -6.50
C GLU A 52 -7.25 -7.41 -7.69
N LYS A 53 -5.98 -7.83 -7.78
CA LYS A 53 -5.14 -7.62 -8.95
C LYS A 53 -5.65 -8.38 -10.18
N TYR A 54 -6.03 -9.64 -10.01
CA TYR A 54 -6.63 -10.45 -11.07
C TYR A 54 -7.95 -9.85 -11.57
N ASN A 55 -8.76 -9.31 -10.66
CA ASN A 55 -10.01 -8.59 -10.97
C ASN A 55 -9.78 -7.22 -11.63
N GLY A 56 -8.53 -6.77 -11.80
CA GLY A 56 -8.18 -5.48 -12.39
C GLY A 56 -8.42 -4.26 -11.49
N ARG A 57 -8.72 -4.47 -10.20
CA ARG A 57 -8.96 -3.39 -9.22
C ARG A 57 -7.65 -2.81 -8.68
N ILE A 58 -6.63 -3.65 -8.54
CA ILE A 58 -5.26 -3.24 -8.23
C ILE A 58 -4.42 -3.48 -9.47
N THR A 59 -3.73 -2.44 -9.95
CA THR A 59 -2.84 -2.57 -11.11
C THR A 59 -1.39 -2.30 -10.75
N ILE A 60 -1.16 -1.58 -9.65
CA ILE A 60 0.17 -1.27 -9.14
C ILE A 60 0.81 -2.54 -8.57
N PRO A 61 2.10 -2.81 -8.86
CA PRO A 61 2.81 -3.90 -8.22
C PRO A 61 2.97 -3.64 -6.71
N PHE A 62 2.80 -4.68 -5.91
CA PHE A 62 2.89 -4.58 -4.45
C PHE A 62 3.66 -5.77 -3.87
N LYS A 63 4.19 -5.57 -2.67
CA LYS A 63 4.87 -6.57 -1.86
C LYS A 63 4.30 -6.54 -0.46
N VAL A 64 3.94 -7.71 0.07
CA VAL A 64 3.47 -7.84 1.46
C VAL A 64 4.61 -8.42 2.30
N THR A 65 5.03 -7.70 3.33
CA THR A 65 6.10 -8.10 4.25
C THR A 65 5.60 -8.15 5.68
N LEU A 66 6.10 -9.12 6.43
CA LEU A 66 5.91 -9.17 7.87
C LEU A 66 7.14 -8.52 8.51
N ARG A 67 6.97 -7.34 9.10
CA ARG A 67 8.02 -6.72 9.90
C ARG A 67 7.95 -7.30 11.30
N ARG A 68 9.03 -7.97 11.71
CA ARG A 68 9.24 -8.39 13.08
C ARG A 68 10.37 -7.54 13.63
N ASP A 69 10.10 -6.83 14.72
CA ASP A 69 11.13 -6.06 15.39
C ASP A 69 12.03 -7.02 16.17
N ILE A 70 13.33 -7.03 15.85
CA ILE A 70 14.31 -7.92 16.48
C ILE A 70 14.62 -7.46 17.90
N GLU A 71 14.50 -6.15 18.16
CA GLU A 71 14.73 -5.53 19.47
C GLU A 71 13.51 -5.67 20.40
N GLY A 72 12.37 -6.12 19.86
CA GLY A 72 11.12 -6.28 20.60
C GLY A 72 10.47 -4.97 21.03
N LEU A 73 10.89 -3.84 20.45
CA LEU A 73 10.37 -2.52 20.78
C LEU A 73 8.97 -2.29 20.19
N TYR A 74 8.66 -2.98 19.08
CA TYR A 74 7.41 -2.83 18.36
C TYR A 74 6.71 -4.17 18.15
N PRO A 75 5.37 -4.22 18.26
CA PRO A 75 4.63 -5.41 17.90
C PRO A 75 4.84 -5.73 16.41
N PRO A 76 4.83 -7.02 16.03
CA PRO A 76 4.97 -7.40 14.63
C PRO A 76 3.84 -6.78 13.81
N CYS A 77 4.16 -6.26 12.63
CA CYS A 77 3.20 -5.60 11.76
C CYS A 77 3.32 -6.11 10.31
N ILE A 78 2.21 -6.04 9.58
CA ILE A 78 2.18 -6.35 8.15
C ILE A 78 2.30 -5.04 7.40
N GLU A 79 3.29 -4.96 6.52
CA GLU A 79 3.52 -3.82 5.65
C GLU A 79 3.23 -4.21 4.21
N VAL A 80 2.48 -3.37 3.51
CA VAL A 80 2.26 -3.49 2.06
C VAL A 80 3.02 -2.37 1.38
N ILE A 81 4.09 -2.74 0.68
CA ILE A 81 4.93 -1.83 -0.07
C ILE A 81 4.41 -1.79 -1.50
N LEU A 82 3.93 -0.64 -1.94
CA LEU A 82 3.52 -0.41 -3.32
C LEU A 82 4.76 0.02 -4.11
N ASP A 83 5.18 -0.79 -5.08
CA ASP A 83 6.30 -0.47 -5.95
C ASP A 83 5.77 0.36 -7.13
N THR A 84 6.33 1.54 -7.33
CA THR A 84 5.88 2.47 -8.39
C THR A 84 6.94 2.67 -9.46
N LYS A 85 7.94 1.80 -9.57
CA LYS A 85 8.88 1.84 -10.70
C LYS A 85 8.27 1.10 -11.89
N VAL A 86 7.70 1.87 -12.81
CA VAL A 86 7.59 1.52 -14.22
C VAL A 86 8.61 2.31 -15.01
#